data_AF-A0A8J2HMI3-F1
#
_entry.id   AF-A0A8J2HMI3-F1
#
_cell.length_a   1.000
_cell.length_b   1.000
_cell.length_c   1.000
_cell.angle_alpha   90.00
_cell.angle_beta   90.00
_cell.angle_gamma   90.00
#
_symmetry.space_group_name_H-M   'P 1'
#
loop_
_entity.id
_entity.type
_entity.pdbx_description
1 polymer ?
#
loop_
_entity_poly.entity_id
_entity_poly.type
_entity_poly.pdbx_seq_one_letter_code
_entity_poly.pdbx_strand_id
1 'polypeptide(L)'
;MGSEFFLIGKIFVLITGASKDIGREIAIKYSNILDNGSHFLLIARNKTGLRETTSRMSNRVHVDYASIDLSIAKADQLEDLIRKRVNPHDYDGAVVIHDVGSVGDISPLTDEMDNFGVWEKCYNLNVFSPAVLTSAFMKIFNDKVRAKKLVINLTSWASLTPYQSLGYYNSAEAAREMYFKVFAKEFPKVNVLNYSPHMVDTDLLRKMESINRTSEVPEYIRKSRREGKVITTIQAANDMIRKRINPNKYDHAIIIHNVGTFGDTSQLTGEMNNFRVREKMYDLNVFLSAVLNSVFMKILNDKVKAKKLVINMSSFSGKTPFQSSAYYCSAKAAREIYMRQFYTQFGFKIFAQEFLDVNVLNYPPYMVDNDLFRTSKNITRTTELPRSLKKGRQEGKVLTPIQVGHRLIAIIWRQKSKLGAYIDYYDPI
;
A
#
# COMPACT_ATOMS: atom_id res chain seq x y z
N MET A 1 -0.30 11.09 17.08
CA MET A 1 0.39 11.49 15.83
C MET A 1 0.37 10.29 14.90
N GLY A 2 -0.05 10.49 13.65
CA GLY A 2 -0.57 9.44 12.77
C GLY A 2 0.48 8.55 12.10
N SER A 3 0.09 7.31 11.87
CA SER A 3 0.81 6.18 11.28
C SER A 3 1.13 6.29 9.78
N GLU A 4 1.33 7.50 9.26
CA GLU A 4 0.97 7.78 7.86
C GLU A 4 2.09 7.68 6.82
N PHE A 5 3.33 7.34 7.16
CA PHE A 5 4.39 7.25 6.14
C PHE A 5 5.44 6.19 6.46
N PHE A 6 5.03 4.91 6.49
CA PHE A 6 5.98 3.79 6.63
C PHE A 6 6.42 3.16 5.31
N LEU A 7 5.97 3.69 4.18
CA LEU A 7 6.23 3.11 2.86
C LEU A 7 6.92 4.07 1.88
N ILE A 8 7.34 5.26 2.33
CA ILE A 8 8.06 6.23 1.49
C ILE A 8 9.50 6.36 1.99
N GLY A 9 10.46 6.27 1.08
CA GLY A 9 11.88 6.27 1.39
C GLY A 9 12.43 4.85 1.57
N LYS A 10 13.71 4.75 1.97
CA LYS A 10 14.36 3.47 2.24
C LYS A 10 13.86 2.92 3.56
N ILE A 11 13.26 1.74 3.52
CA ILE A 11 12.67 1.11 4.71
C ILE A 11 13.44 -0.16 5.07
N PHE A 12 13.78 -0.33 6.35
CA PHE A 12 14.21 -1.61 6.90
C PHE A 12 12.98 -2.39 7.40
N VAL A 13 12.83 -3.66 7.02
CA VAL A 13 11.70 -4.50 7.39
C VAL A 13 12.20 -5.82 7.99
N LEU A 14 11.92 -6.06 9.26
CA LEU A 14 12.16 -7.33 9.92
C LEU A 14 10.85 -8.12 9.98
N ILE A 15 10.85 -9.36 9.48
CA ILE A 15 9.66 -10.25 9.53
C ILE A 15 10.04 -11.57 10.19
N THR A 16 9.39 -11.89 11.31
CA THR A 16 9.44 -13.24 11.90
C THR A 16 8.36 -14.13 11.29
N GLY A 17 8.53 -15.45 11.28
CA GLY A 17 7.55 -16.35 10.65
C GLY A 17 7.56 -16.32 9.11
N ALA A 18 8.55 -15.65 8.50
CA ALA A 18 8.59 -15.34 7.08
C ALA A 18 8.76 -16.55 6.14
N SER A 19 8.98 -17.76 6.65
CA SER A 19 9.26 -18.93 5.80
C SER A 19 8.06 -19.43 5.01
N LYS A 20 6.82 -19.11 5.40
CA LYS A 20 5.59 -19.64 4.80
C LYS A 20 4.36 -18.77 5.12
N ASP A 21 3.19 -19.20 4.66
CA ASP A 21 1.88 -18.66 5.02
C ASP A 21 1.78 -17.12 4.94
N ILE A 22 1.29 -16.48 6.00
CA ILE A 22 1.03 -15.03 6.07
C ILE A 22 2.34 -14.25 5.99
N GLY A 23 3.35 -14.60 6.80
CA GLY A 23 4.66 -13.95 6.78
C GLY A 23 5.32 -13.93 5.40
N ARG A 24 5.23 -15.03 4.63
CA ARG A 24 5.73 -15.10 3.25
C ARG A 24 5.02 -14.11 2.34
N GLU A 25 3.68 -14.10 2.36
CA GLU A 25 2.89 -13.21 1.49
C GLU A 25 3.07 -11.74 1.87
N ILE A 26 3.26 -11.43 3.16
CA ILE A 26 3.64 -10.09 3.62
C ILE A 26 4.99 -9.69 3.02
N ALA A 27 6.01 -10.54 3.13
CA ALA A 27 7.35 -10.25 2.61
C ALA A 27 7.33 -9.96 1.09
N ILE A 28 6.66 -10.82 0.33
CA ILE A 28 6.51 -10.66 -1.12
C ILE A 28 5.78 -9.35 -1.45
N LYS A 29 4.64 -9.08 -0.82
CA LYS A 29 3.86 -7.87 -1.13
C LYS A 29 4.58 -6.58 -0.75
N TYR A 30 5.18 -6.53 0.44
CA TYR A 30 5.94 -5.37 0.87
C TYR A 30 7.14 -5.13 -0.06
N SER A 31 7.84 -6.18 -0.50
CA SER A 31 8.98 -6.02 -1.42
C SER A 31 8.60 -5.36 -2.77
N ASN A 32 7.35 -5.51 -3.21
CA ASN A 32 6.86 -4.96 -4.48
C ASN A 32 6.41 -3.50 -4.39
N ILE A 33 6.14 -2.99 -3.18
CA ILE A 33 5.60 -1.64 -2.98
C ILE A 33 6.62 -0.67 -2.38
N LEU A 34 7.72 -1.18 -1.80
CA LEU A 34 8.75 -0.36 -1.19
C LEU A 34 9.76 0.17 -2.22
N ASP A 35 10.35 1.31 -1.91
CA ASP A 35 11.34 1.98 -2.76
C ASP A 35 12.64 1.18 -2.88
N ASN A 36 13.35 1.40 -3.99
CA ASN A 36 14.66 0.80 -4.25
C ASN A 36 15.64 1.09 -3.10
N GLY A 37 16.39 0.07 -2.69
CA GLY A 37 17.34 0.17 -1.59
C GLY A 37 16.72 -0.01 -0.19
N SER A 38 15.43 -0.34 -0.11
CA SER A 38 14.84 -0.93 1.10
C SER A 38 15.45 -2.30 1.39
N HIS A 39 15.45 -2.72 2.66
CA HIS A 39 16.11 -3.94 3.12
C HIS A 39 15.18 -4.78 4.00
N PHE A 40 15.06 -6.06 3.70
CA PHE A 40 14.35 -7.06 4.49
C PHE A 40 15.30 -7.97 5.27
N LEU A 41 14.99 -8.21 6.54
CA LEU A 41 15.54 -9.30 7.34
C LEU A 41 14.44 -10.31 7.67
N LEU A 42 14.51 -11.48 7.05
CA LEU A 42 13.53 -12.57 7.25
C LEU A 42 14.03 -13.57 8.29
N ILE A 43 13.22 -13.86 9.30
CA ILE A 43 13.57 -14.79 10.39
C ILE A 43 12.53 -15.91 10.47
N ALA A 44 12.98 -17.16 10.40
CA ALA A 44 12.19 -18.36 10.67
C ALA A 44 13.11 -19.55 10.91
N ARG A 45 12.58 -20.70 11.34
CA ARG A 45 13.38 -21.93 11.50
C ARG A 45 13.72 -22.58 10.16
N ASN A 46 12.74 -22.66 9.25
CA ASN A 46 12.89 -23.38 7.99
C ASN A 46 13.69 -22.57 6.96
N LYS A 47 14.99 -22.90 6.80
CA LYS A 47 15.90 -22.28 5.84
C LYS A 47 15.45 -22.42 4.40
N THR A 48 14.89 -23.57 4.02
CA THR A 48 14.36 -23.80 2.65
C THR A 48 13.18 -22.88 2.36
N GLY A 49 12.25 -22.75 3.31
CA GLY A 49 11.10 -21.84 3.17
C GLY A 49 11.50 -20.36 3.11
N LEU A 50 12.55 -19.95 3.83
CA LEU A 50 13.12 -18.61 3.73
C LEU A 50 13.74 -18.35 2.34
N ARG A 51 14.47 -19.32 1.78
CA ARG A 51 15.02 -19.23 0.42
C ARG A 51 13.93 -19.12 -0.63
N GLU A 52 12.90 -19.94 -0.53
CA GLU A 52 11.73 -19.89 -1.42
C GLU A 52 11.04 -18.52 -1.35
N THR A 53 10.83 -18.00 -0.14
CA THR A 53 10.24 -16.67 0.06
C THR A 53 11.09 -15.59 -0.60
N THR A 54 12.40 -15.62 -0.38
CA THR A 54 13.35 -14.67 -0.98
C THR A 54 13.32 -14.72 -2.51
N SER A 55 13.25 -15.90 -3.12
CA SER A 55 13.16 -16.04 -4.59
C SER A 55 11.89 -15.46 -5.21
N ARG A 56 10.84 -15.25 -4.41
CA ARG A 56 9.55 -14.69 -4.85
C ARG A 56 9.44 -13.18 -4.58
N MET A 57 10.42 -12.57 -3.93
CA MET A 57 10.45 -11.13 -3.62
C MET A 57 11.00 -10.30 -4.79
N SER A 58 10.69 -9.01 -4.78
CA SER A 58 11.20 -8.07 -5.79
C SER A 58 12.72 -7.94 -5.73
N ASN A 59 13.37 -7.87 -6.89
CA ASN A 59 14.81 -7.61 -7.02
C ASN A 59 15.21 -6.16 -6.71
N ARG A 60 14.25 -5.29 -6.38
CA ARG A 60 14.45 -3.86 -6.05
C ARG A 60 14.93 -3.64 -4.62
N VAL A 61 14.73 -4.64 -3.76
CA VAL A 61 15.03 -4.57 -2.34
C VAL A 61 16.18 -5.52 -2.00
N HIS A 62 16.98 -5.17 -0.99
CA HIS A 62 17.95 -6.09 -0.41
C HIS A 62 17.23 -7.06 0.52
N VAL A 63 17.63 -8.33 0.54
CA VAL A 63 16.99 -9.36 1.38
C VAL A 63 18.04 -10.23 2.04
N ASP A 64 18.13 -10.14 3.37
CA ASP A 64 18.82 -11.09 4.22
C ASP A 64 17.82 -12.04 4.89
N TYR A 65 18.28 -13.25 5.21
CA TYR A 65 17.50 -14.17 6.04
C TYR A 65 18.36 -14.89 7.08
N ALA A 66 17.73 -15.26 8.19
CA ALA A 66 18.37 -15.98 9.29
C ALA A 66 17.50 -17.16 9.74
N SER A 67 18.13 -18.34 9.80
CA SER A 67 17.51 -19.54 10.35
C SER A 67 17.72 -19.55 11.86
N ILE A 68 16.68 -19.20 12.63
CA ILE A 68 16.74 -19.07 14.10
C ILE A 68 15.49 -19.68 14.71
N ASP A 69 15.67 -20.46 15.78
CA ASP A 69 14.57 -20.84 16.66
C ASP A 69 14.34 -19.77 17.71
N LEU A 70 13.31 -18.97 17.49
CA LEU A 70 12.93 -17.87 18.38
C LEU A 70 12.43 -18.34 19.75
N SER A 71 12.08 -19.62 19.93
CA SER A 71 11.67 -20.16 21.24
C SER A 71 12.82 -20.35 22.22
N ILE A 72 14.07 -20.26 21.76
CA ILE A 72 15.29 -20.39 22.58
C ILE A 72 16.32 -19.27 22.33
N ALA A 73 15.99 -18.33 21.44
CA ALA A 73 16.89 -17.24 21.08
C ALA A 73 17.08 -16.25 22.24
N LYS A 74 18.32 -15.77 22.41
CA LYS A 74 18.66 -14.80 23.45
C LYS A 74 18.67 -13.36 22.91
N ALA A 75 18.49 -12.40 23.79
CA ALA A 75 18.37 -10.98 23.44
C ALA A 75 19.63 -10.43 22.75
N ASP A 76 20.81 -10.78 23.25
CA ASP A 76 22.12 -10.43 22.70
C ASP A 76 22.31 -11.01 21.29
N GLN A 77 21.93 -12.27 21.07
CA GLN A 77 21.99 -12.90 19.76
C GLN A 77 21.11 -12.20 18.73
N LEU A 78 19.89 -11.81 19.10
CA LEU A 78 18.97 -11.10 18.22
C LEU A 78 19.44 -9.67 17.94
N GLU A 79 19.98 -8.98 18.94
CA GLU A 79 20.55 -7.64 18.77
C GLU A 79 21.76 -7.67 17.82
N ASP A 80 22.70 -8.59 18.04
CA ASP A 80 23.88 -8.78 17.20
C ASP A 80 23.51 -9.15 15.76
N LEU A 81 22.50 -10.00 15.58
CA LEU A 81 22.01 -10.40 14.27
C LEU A 81 21.58 -9.19 13.44
N ILE A 82 20.82 -8.28 14.05
CA ILE A 82 20.30 -7.08 13.39
C ILE A 82 21.45 -6.10 13.14
N ARG A 83 22.27 -5.81 14.17
CA ARG A 83 23.40 -4.85 14.05
C ARG A 83 24.41 -5.23 12.96
N LYS A 84 24.65 -6.52 12.74
CA LYS A 84 25.55 -7.01 11.68
C LYS A 84 25.02 -6.78 10.25
N ARG A 85 23.73 -6.49 10.09
CA ARG A 85 23.06 -6.39 8.77
C ARG A 85 22.51 -5.00 8.48
N VAL A 86 22.36 -4.16 9.51
CA VAL A 86 21.70 -2.87 9.35
C VAL A 86 22.49 -1.76 10.04
N ASN A 87 22.73 -0.69 9.28
CA ASN A 87 23.04 0.61 9.86
C ASN A 87 21.73 1.41 9.95
N PRO A 88 21.21 1.71 11.16
CA PRO A 88 19.89 2.31 11.30
C PRO A 88 19.79 3.74 10.76
N HIS A 89 20.92 4.42 10.47
CA HIS A 89 20.93 5.76 9.88
C HIS A 89 20.62 5.77 8.37
N ASP A 90 20.74 4.63 7.69
CA ASP A 90 20.55 4.52 6.23
C ASP A 90 19.06 4.55 5.82
N TYR A 91 18.14 4.41 6.78
CA TYR A 91 16.72 4.19 6.53
C TYR A 91 15.85 5.36 7.02
N ASP A 92 14.81 5.66 6.26
CA ASP A 92 13.76 6.63 6.59
C ASP A 92 12.71 6.02 7.53
N GLY A 93 12.58 4.70 7.51
CA GLY A 93 11.68 3.95 8.37
C GLY A 93 12.18 2.56 8.70
N ALA A 94 11.70 2.04 9.81
CA ALA A 94 12.01 0.71 10.31
C ALA A 94 10.71 0.03 10.76
N VAL A 95 10.48 -1.18 10.25
CA VAL A 95 9.28 -1.97 10.50
C VAL A 95 9.71 -3.31 11.10
N VAL A 96 9.06 -3.72 12.18
CA VAL A 96 9.14 -5.09 12.70
C VAL A 96 7.75 -5.73 12.68
N ILE A 97 7.67 -6.92 12.08
CA ILE A 97 6.44 -7.71 11.92
C ILE A 97 6.62 -9.03 12.68
N HIS A 98 5.88 -9.13 13.78
CA HIS A 98 5.80 -10.32 14.60
C HIS A 98 4.67 -11.21 14.09
N ASP A 99 4.98 -12.09 13.13
CA ASP A 99 4.07 -13.11 12.57
C ASP A 99 4.37 -14.52 13.11
N VAL A 100 5.53 -14.72 13.75
CA VAL A 100 5.83 -16.01 14.39
C VAL A 100 4.81 -16.35 15.48
N GLY A 101 4.34 -17.60 15.45
CA GLY A 101 3.48 -18.17 16.47
C GLY A 101 3.25 -19.67 16.26
N SER A 102 2.73 -20.33 17.29
CA SER A 102 2.29 -21.72 17.24
C SER A 102 1.18 -21.98 18.23
N VAL A 103 0.16 -22.73 17.80
CA VAL A 103 -0.90 -23.23 18.68
C VAL A 103 -0.40 -24.23 19.73
N GLY A 104 0.83 -24.75 19.58
CA GLY A 104 1.42 -25.63 20.60
C GLY A 104 0.73 -27.00 20.67
N ASP A 105 0.73 -27.60 21.85
CA ASP A 105 -0.06 -28.80 22.12
C ASP A 105 -1.53 -28.44 22.32
N ILE A 106 -2.41 -29.17 21.63
CA ILE A 106 -3.86 -28.95 21.58
C ILE A 106 -4.63 -30.16 22.12
N SER A 107 -3.91 -31.14 22.69
CA SER A 107 -4.49 -32.35 23.25
C SER A 107 -5.00 -32.24 24.69
N PRO A 108 -4.42 -31.42 25.61
CA PRO A 108 -4.89 -31.37 26.98
C PRO A 108 -6.02 -30.35 27.19
N LEU A 109 -6.89 -30.64 28.16
CA LEU A 109 -7.76 -29.64 28.80
C LEU A 109 -7.00 -28.88 29.89
N THR A 110 -7.57 -27.79 30.40
CA THR A 110 -6.85 -26.86 31.30
C THR A 110 -6.41 -27.49 32.62
N ASP A 111 -7.15 -28.46 33.14
CA ASP A 111 -6.81 -29.26 34.32
C ASP A 111 -5.72 -30.30 34.07
N GLU A 112 -5.40 -30.58 32.80
CA GLU A 112 -4.32 -31.47 32.36
C GLU A 112 -3.05 -30.69 31.93
N MET A 113 -3.03 -29.36 32.09
CA MET A 113 -1.91 -28.49 31.70
C MET A 113 -0.87 -28.31 32.81
N ASP A 114 -0.36 -29.41 33.36
CA ASP A 114 0.54 -29.43 34.52
C ASP A 114 2.05 -29.40 34.17
N ASN A 115 2.39 -29.47 32.88
CA ASN A 115 3.79 -29.49 32.42
C ASN A 115 4.34 -28.08 32.19
N PHE A 116 5.19 -27.60 33.11
CA PHE A 116 5.87 -26.29 33.01
C PHE A 116 6.67 -26.12 31.72
N GLY A 117 7.33 -27.15 31.21
CA GLY A 117 8.12 -27.04 29.97
C GLY A 117 7.26 -26.77 28.73
N VAL A 118 6.01 -27.24 28.71
CA VAL A 118 5.05 -26.94 27.62
C VAL A 118 4.59 -25.49 27.71
N TRP A 119 4.31 -25.00 28.92
CA TRP A 119 4.02 -23.57 29.18
C TRP A 119 5.18 -22.68 28.73
N GLU A 120 6.40 -22.96 29.18
CA GLU A 120 7.60 -22.21 28.84
C GLU A 120 7.82 -22.17 27.34
N LYS A 121 7.75 -23.32 26.65
CA LYS A 121 7.93 -23.37 25.19
C LYS A 121 6.88 -22.55 24.45
N CYS A 122 5.62 -22.59 24.90
CA CYS A 122 4.55 -21.80 24.32
C CYS A 122 4.78 -20.29 24.51
N TYR A 123 5.10 -19.87 25.74
CA TYR A 123 5.33 -18.46 26.07
C TYR A 123 6.62 -17.93 25.46
N ASN A 124 7.70 -18.70 25.46
CA ASN A 124 8.96 -18.33 24.83
C ASN A 124 8.74 -17.96 23.36
N LEU A 125 8.03 -18.80 22.61
CA LEU A 125 7.76 -18.55 21.20
C LEU A 125 6.75 -17.41 20.98
N ASN A 126 5.59 -17.50 21.62
CA ASN A 126 4.44 -16.64 21.30
C ASN A 126 4.50 -15.27 22.01
N VAL A 127 5.14 -15.15 23.18
CA VAL A 127 5.11 -13.93 24.03
C VAL A 127 6.50 -13.31 24.20
N PHE A 128 7.46 -14.08 24.68
CA PHE A 128 8.78 -13.53 25.02
C PHE A 128 9.59 -13.22 23.77
N SER A 129 9.56 -14.06 22.73
CA SER A 129 10.33 -13.79 21.51
C SER A 129 9.92 -12.48 20.80
N PRO A 130 8.63 -12.15 20.61
CA PRO A 130 8.24 -10.83 20.10
C PRO A 130 8.64 -9.69 21.04
N ALA A 131 8.52 -9.86 22.35
CA ALA A 131 8.85 -8.83 23.32
C ALA A 131 10.36 -8.51 23.33
N VAL A 132 11.19 -9.54 23.45
CA VAL A 132 12.65 -9.44 23.43
C VAL A 132 13.15 -8.89 22.09
N LEU A 133 12.61 -9.37 20.98
CA LEU A 133 12.97 -8.87 19.65
C LEU A 133 12.56 -7.41 19.46
N THR A 134 11.40 -6.99 20.00
CA THR A 134 11.00 -5.57 20.00
C THR A 134 11.98 -4.72 20.80
N SER A 135 12.43 -5.20 21.96
CA SER A 135 13.43 -4.51 22.77
C SER A 135 14.75 -4.35 22.01
N ALA A 136 15.27 -5.42 21.39
CA ALA A 136 16.47 -5.37 20.56
C ALA A 136 16.31 -4.38 19.38
N PHE A 137 15.18 -4.45 18.68
CA PHE A 137 14.84 -3.52 17.60
C PHE A 137 14.83 -2.06 18.06
N MET A 138 14.24 -1.76 19.23
CA MET A 138 14.17 -0.41 19.77
C MET A 138 15.52 0.14 20.25
N LYS A 139 16.43 -0.71 20.74
CA LYS A 139 17.80 -0.31 21.06
C LYS A 139 18.58 0.14 19.83
N ILE A 140 18.35 -0.53 18.69
CA ILE A 140 19.00 -0.25 17.41
C ILE A 140 18.35 0.97 16.75
N PHE A 141 17.03 0.99 16.64
CA PHE A 141 16.25 2.11 16.10
C PHE A 141 15.75 3.04 17.23
N ASN A 142 16.68 3.51 18.06
CA ASN A 142 16.39 4.38 19.20
C ASN A 142 16.08 5.84 18.79
N ASP A 143 15.92 6.75 19.74
CA ASP A 143 15.51 8.14 19.45
C ASP A 143 16.61 9.01 18.81
N LYS A 144 17.84 8.50 18.72
CA LYS A 144 18.95 9.16 18.00
C LYS A 144 18.93 8.88 16.49
N VAL A 145 18.09 7.95 16.03
CA VAL A 145 17.93 7.66 14.60
C VAL A 145 16.70 8.35 14.03
N ARG A 146 16.82 8.86 12.80
CA ARG A 146 15.73 9.57 12.10
C ARG A 146 14.58 8.66 11.68
N ALA A 147 14.84 7.35 11.62
CA ALA A 147 13.90 6.36 11.11
C ALA A 147 12.60 6.38 11.93
N LYS A 148 11.46 6.54 11.25
CA LYS A 148 10.15 6.32 11.87
C LYS A 148 10.02 4.82 12.19
N LYS A 149 9.33 4.47 13.28
CA LYS A 149 9.27 3.08 13.79
C LYS A 149 7.86 2.51 13.76
N LEU A 150 7.70 1.34 13.16
CA LEU A 150 6.44 0.60 13.08
C LEU A 150 6.60 -0.80 13.66
N VAL A 151 5.76 -1.12 14.61
CA VAL A 151 5.64 -2.45 15.18
C VAL A 151 4.30 -3.03 14.76
N ILE A 152 4.34 -4.20 14.14
CA ILE A 152 3.16 -4.96 13.74
C ILE A 152 3.17 -6.26 14.52
N ASN A 153 2.16 -6.47 15.33
CA ASN A 153 1.89 -7.71 16.01
C ASN A 153 0.74 -8.42 15.30
N LEU A 154 1.01 -9.57 14.69
CA LEU A 154 -0.05 -10.46 14.22
C LEU A 154 -0.62 -11.14 15.45
N THR A 155 -1.89 -10.87 15.71
CA THR A 155 -2.64 -11.44 16.83
C THR A 155 -3.80 -12.28 16.28
N SER A 156 -4.53 -12.94 17.17
CA SER A 156 -5.60 -13.86 16.84
C SER A 156 -6.89 -13.46 17.54
N TRP A 157 -8.04 -13.90 17.03
CA TRP A 157 -9.29 -13.83 17.80
C TRP A 157 -9.22 -14.65 19.11
N ALA A 158 -8.31 -15.63 19.16
CA ALA A 158 -7.98 -16.39 20.37
C ALA A 158 -7.46 -15.55 21.55
N SER A 159 -7.08 -14.28 21.33
CA SER A 159 -6.71 -13.36 22.42
C SER A 159 -7.91 -12.83 23.22
N LEU A 160 -9.13 -12.90 22.65
CA LEU A 160 -10.35 -12.32 23.23
C LEU A 160 -11.44 -13.35 23.54
N THR A 161 -11.39 -14.52 22.90
CA THR A 161 -12.44 -15.54 23.01
C THR A 161 -11.87 -16.82 23.59
N PRO A 162 -12.39 -17.34 24.72
CA PRO A 162 -11.94 -18.60 25.29
C PRO A 162 -12.39 -19.78 24.43
N TYR A 163 -11.49 -20.74 24.22
CA TYR A 163 -11.77 -21.98 23.51
C TYR A 163 -11.26 -23.18 24.27
N GLN A 164 -12.05 -24.25 24.27
CA GLN A 164 -11.64 -25.52 24.84
C GLN A 164 -10.38 -26.06 24.12
N SER A 165 -9.50 -26.70 24.89
CA SER A 165 -8.21 -27.26 24.42
C SER A 165 -7.20 -26.24 23.85
N LEU A 166 -7.45 -24.93 23.98
CA LEU A 166 -6.53 -23.87 23.54
C LEU A 166 -5.95 -23.01 24.68
N GLY A 167 -6.00 -23.49 25.93
CA GLY A 167 -5.54 -22.74 27.12
C GLY A 167 -4.13 -22.15 26.99
N TYR A 168 -3.14 -22.93 26.53
CA TYR A 168 -1.79 -22.43 26.25
C TYR A 168 -1.77 -21.30 25.23
N TYR A 169 -2.44 -21.49 24.08
CA TYR A 169 -2.40 -20.54 22.97
C TYR A 169 -3.18 -19.27 23.25
N ASN A 170 -4.42 -19.40 23.77
CA ASN A 170 -5.26 -18.26 24.12
C ASN A 170 -4.61 -17.36 25.17
N SER A 171 -4.02 -17.97 26.23
CA SER A 171 -3.35 -17.20 27.26
C SER A 171 -2.11 -16.45 26.71
N ALA A 172 -1.32 -17.11 25.87
CA ALA A 172 -0.17 -16.49 25.21
C ALA A 172 -0.59 -15.35 24.27
N GLU A 173 -1.62 -15.52 23.44
CA GLU A 173 -2.12 -14.48 22.54
C GLU A 173 -2.68 -13.28 23.30
N ALA A 174 -3.41 -13.51 24.39
CA ALA A 174 -3.92 -12.45 25.25
C ALA A 174 -2.76 -11.66 25.92
N ALA A 175 -1.76 -12.37 26.45
CA ALA A 175 -0.56 -11.76 27.05
C ALA A 175 0.21 -10.93 26.01
N ARG A 176 0.42 -11.48 24.81
CA ARG A 176 1.09 -10.80 23.69
C ARG A 176 0.34 -9.55 23.24
N GLU A 177 -0.98 -9.62 23.09
CA GLU A 177 -1.78 -8.46 22.70
C GLU A 177 -1.70 -7.35 23.77
N MET A 178 -1.81 -7.72 25.06
CA MET A 178 -1.68 -6.75 26.16
C MET A 178 -0.27 -6.13 26.20
N TYR A 179 0.78 -6.93 26.02
CA TYR A 179 2.15 -6.43 25.96
C TYR A 179 2.30 -5.32 24.90
N PHE A 180 1.80 -5.53 23.68
CA PHE A 180 1.88 -4.50 22.64
C PHE A 180 0.96 -3.30 22.89
N LYS A 181 -0.15 -3.45 23.63
CA LYS A 181 -0.97 -2.32 24.11
C LYS A 181 -0.21 -1.46 25.13
N VAL A 182 0.51 -2.09 26.06
CA VAL A 182 1.37 -1.40 27.03
C VAL A 182 2.53 -0.72 26.30
N PHE A 183 3.23 -1.43 25.41
CA PHE A 183 4.32 -0.88 24.60
C PHE A 183 3.88 0.37 23.81
N ALA A 184 2.69 0.36 23.23
CA ALA A 184 2.15 1.54 22.53
C ALA A 184 1.92 2.74 23.46
N LYS A 185 1.57 2.51 24.73
CA LYS A 185 1.44 3.58 25.74
C LYS A 185 2.79 4.11 26.19
N GLU A 186 3.78 3.25 26.36
CA GLU A 186 5.14 3.61 26.78
C GLU A 186 5.91 4.38 25.69
N PHE A 187 5.69 4.02 24.42
CA PHE A 187 6.39 4.59 23.27
C PHE A 187 5.43 5.32 22.31
N PRO A 188 4.86 6.47 22.69
CA PRO A 188 3.83 7.16 21.89
C PRO A 188 4.32 7.71 20.54
N LYS A 189 5.65 7.74 20.32
CA LYS A 189 6.27 8.11 19.03
C LYS A 189 6.41 6.90 18.08
N VAL A 190 6.22 5.68 18.58
CA VAL A 190 6.26 4.44 17.80
C VAL A 190 4.85 4.08 17.38
N ASN A 191 4.69 3.72 16.10
CA ASN A 191 3.40 3.27 15.60
C ASN A 191 3.26 1.78 15.86
N VAL A 192 2.22 1.38 16.57
CA VAL A 192 1.97 -0.02 16.94
C VAL A 192 0.63 -0.46 16.36
N LEU A 193 0.58 -1.67 15.80
CA LEU A 193 -0.67 -2.30 15.37
C LEU A 193 -0.72 -3.73 15.85
N ASN A 194 -1.76 -4.04 16.61
CA ASN A 194 -2.24 -5.40 16.79
C ASN A 194 -3.20 -5.70 15.63
N TYR A 195 -2.80 -6.59 14.72
CA TYR A 195 -3.56 -6.94 13.54
C TYR A 195 -4.06 -8.38 13.63
N SER A 196 -5.38 -8.57 13.64
CA SER A 196 -6.02 -9.88 13.57
C SER A 196 -6.60 -10.10 12.16
N PRO A 197 -6.05 -11.03 11.37
CA PRO A 197 -6.49 -11.29 10.00
C PRO A 197 -7.77 -12.15 9.89
N HIS A 198 -8.50 -12.40 10.99
CA HIS A 198 -9.56 -13.42 11.07
C HIS A 198 -9.02 -14.83 10.77
N MET A 199 -9.87 -15.76 10.32
CA MET A 199 -9.47 -17.12 9.93
C MET A 199 -8.75 -17.12 8.59
N VAL A 200 -7.47 -17.46 8.61
CA VAL A 200 -6.64 -17.59 7.42
C VAL A 200 -6.29 -19.05 7.19
N ASP A 201 -6.43 -19.53 5.95
CA ASP A 201 -6.14 -20.92 5.59
C ASP A 201 -4.65 -21.25 5.66
N THR A 202 -4.18 -21.53 6.87
CA THR A 202 -2.79 -21.78 7.23
C THR A 202 -2.67 -23.15 7.90
N ASP A 203 -1.43 -23.63 8.05
CA ASP A 203 -1.18 -24.85 8.83
C ASP A 203 -1.67 -24.72 10.28
N LEU A 204 -1.59 -23.50 10.85
CA LEU A 204 -2.09 -23.22 12.20
C LEU A 204 -3.60 -23.44 12.28
N LEU A 205 -4.37 -22.90 11.32
CA LEU A 205 -5.82 -23.10 11.28
C LEU A 205 -6.18 -24.57 11.04
N ARG A 206 -5.47 -25.26 10.14
CA ARG A 206 -5.66 -26.71 9.92
C ARG A 206 -5.39 -27.54 11.17
N LYS A 207 -4.38 -27.15 11.96
CA LYS A 207 -4.10 -27.80 13.25
C LYS A 207 -5.22 -27.56 14.27
N MET A 208 -5.76 -26.35 14.36
CA MET A 208 -6.95 -26.09 15.18
C MET A 208 -8.18 -26.89 14.71
N GLU A 209 -8.35 -27.07 13.41
CA GLU A 209 -9.42 -27.90 12.82
C GLU A 209 -9.27 -29.40 13.13
N SER A 210 -8.06 -29.84 13.54
CA SER A 210 -7.76 -31.22 13.93
C SER A 210 -7.94 -31.52 15.42
N ILE A 211 -8.35 -30.54 16.24
CA ILE A 211 -8.72 -30.77 17.64
C ILE A 211 -9.82 -31.85 17.69
N ASN A 212 -9.62 -32.87 18.52
CA ASN A 212 -10.52 -34.02 18.61
C ASN A 212 -11.18 -34.19 19.99
N ARG A 213 -10.66 -33.51 21.02
CA ARG A 213 -11.23 -33.52 22.38
C ARG A 213 -12.53 -32.73 22.49
N THR A 214 -12.74 -31.77 21.59
CA THR A 214 -13.94 -30.93 21.52
C THR A 214 -14.32 -30.72 20.06
N SER A 215 -15.62 -30.58 19.79
CA SER A 215 -16.12 -30.26 18.44
C SER A 215 -16.25 -28.75 18.21
N GLU A 216 -16.18 -27.90 19.25
CA GLU A 216 -16.46 -26.46 19.17
C GLU A 216 -15.60 -25.76 18.09
N VAL A 217 -14.28 -25.80 18.25
CA VAL A 217 -13.33 -25.15 17.33
C VAL A 217 -13.37 -25.80 15.93
N PRO A 218 -13.28 -27.14 15.78
CA PRO A 218 -13.38 -27.79 14.47
C PRO A 218 -14.69 -27.49 13.72
N GLU A 219 -15.84 -27.55 14.38
CA GLU A 219 -17.13 -27.25 13.74
C GLU A 219 -17.24 -25.78 13.35
N TYR A 220 -16.76 -24.87 14.19
CA TYR A 220 -16.73 -23.44 13.88
C TYR A 220 -15.85 -23.12 12.66
N ILE A 221 -14.68 -23.77 12.55
CA ILE A 221 -13.80 -23.62 11.37
C ILE A 221 -14.47 -24.21 10.12
N ARG A 222 -15.01 -25.44 10.20
CA ARG A 222 -15.69 -26.08 9.05
C ARG A 222 -16.89 -25.28 8.58
N LYS A 223 -17.69 -24.73 9.50
CA LYS A 223 -18.80 -23.82 9.19
C LYS A 223 -18.29 -22.56 8.49
N SER A 224 -17.23 -21.94 9.02
CA SER A 224 -16.64 -20.74 8.43
C SER A 224 -16.07 -20.99 7.03
N ARG A 225 -15.52 -22.18 6.76
CA ARG A 225 -15.11 -22.59 5.41
C ARG A 225 -16.30 -22.67 4.45
N ARG A 226 -17.38 -23.35 4.85
CA ARG A 226 -18.62 -23.46 4.04
C ARG A 226 -19.25 -22.09 3.73
N GLU A 227 -19.15 -21.15 4.67
CA GLU A 227 -19.69 -19.79 4.52
C GLU A 227 -18.74 -18.84 3.78
N GLY A 228 -17.58 -19.29 3.29
CA GLY A 228 -16.60 -18.45 2.59
C GLY A 228 -15.92 -17.41 3.49
N LYS A 229 -15.92 -17.61 4.81
CA LYS A 229 -15.33 -16.69 5.81
C LYS A 229 -13.85 -16.96 6.10
N VAL A 230 -13.31 -18.07 5.63
CA VAL A 230 -11.87 -18.36 5.70
C VAL A 230 -11.18 -17.72 4.50
N ILE A 231 -10.23 -16.82 4.76
CA ILE A 231 -9.51 -16.07 3.74
C ILE A 231 -8.16 -16.70 3.41
N THR A 232 -7.63 -16.37 2.24
CA THR A 232 -6.28 -16.76 1.83
C THR A 232 -5.21 -15.89 2.50
N THR A 233 -3.99 -16.39 2.57
CA THR A 233 -2.81 -15.64 3.05
C THR A 233 -2.57 -14.36 2.24
N ILE A 234 -2.84 -14.41 0.93
CA ILE A 234 -2.78 -13.24 0.02
C ILE A 234 -3.80 -12.18 0.43
N GLN A 235 -5.05 -12.58 0.71
CA GLN A 235 -6.09 -11.65 1.17
C GLN A 235 -5.73 -11.04 2.53
N ALA A 236 -5.23 -11.84 3.47
CA ALA A 236 -4.80 -11.37 4.79
C ALA A 236 -3.67 -10.33 4.69
N ALA A 237 -2.65 -10.59 3.86
CA ALA A 237 -1.55 -9.66 3.67
C ALA A 237 -1.99 -8.36 2.97
N ASN A 238 -2.91 -8.45 1.99
CA ASN A 238 -3.52 -7.27 1.36
C ASN A 238 -4.33 -6.40 2.33
N ASP A 239 -5.15 -7.03 3.19
CA ASP A 239 -5.95 -6.31 4.19
C ASP A 239 -5.06 -5.59 5.22
N MET A 240 -3.98 -6.23 5.66
CA MET A 240 -2.99 -5.60 6.55
C MET A 240 -2.39 -4.34 5.95
N ILE A 241 -1.98 -4.39 4.67
CA ILE A 241 -1.43 -3.23 3.95
C ILE A 241 -2.48 -2.13 3.84
N ARG A 242 -3.73 -2.48 3.50
CA ARG A 242 -4.82 -1.51 3.38
C ARG A 242 -5.14 -0.80 4.69
N LYS A 243 -5.20 -1.52 5.82
CA LYS A 243 -5.49 -0.93 7.15
C LYS A 243 -4.43 0.06 7.64
N ARG A 244 -3.26 0.13 6.99
CA ARG A 244 -2.24 1.17 7.23
C ARG A 244 -2.55 2.49 6.54
N ILE A 245 -3.40 2.47 5.53
CA ILE A 245 -3.96 3.67 4.93
C ILE A 245 -5.25 3.93 5.73
N ASN A 246 -5.26 4.93 6.62
CA ASN A 246 -6.48 5.36 7.30
C ASN A 246 -7.11 6.54 6.53
N PRO A 247 -8.00 6.28 5.57
CA PRO A 247 -8.59 7.35 4.80
C PRO A 247 -9.56 8.24 5.62
N ASN A 248 -9.99 7.79 6.81
CA ASN A 248 -10.88 8.55 7.70
C ASN A 248 -10.18 9.65 8.51
N LYS A 249 -8.84 9.72 8.48
CA LYS A 249 -8.07 10.78 9.15
C LYS A 249 -7.91 12.04 8.30
N TYR A 250 -8.23 11.95 7.01
CA TYR A 250 -8.07 13.07 6.08
C TYR A 250 -9.42 13.71 5.82
N ASP A 251 -9.49 15.03 5.93
CA ASP A 251 -10.65 15.78 5.48
C ASP A 251 -10.76 15.79 3.95
N HIS A 252 -9.64 15.59 3.25
CA HIS A 252 -9.54 15.59 1.80
C HIS A 252 -8.59 14.50 1.29
N ALA A 253 -8.96 13.85 0.19
CA ALA A 253 -8.14 12.90 -0.55
C ALA A 253 -8.10 13.32 -2.01
N ILE A 254 -6.90 13.41 -2.60
CA ILE A 254 -6.71 13.95 -3.95
C ILE A 254 -5.97 12.91 -4.79
N ILE A 255 -6.45 12.66 -6.01
CA ILE A 255 -5.73 11.92 -7.05
C ILE A 255 -5.48 12.84 -8.25
N ILE A 256 -4.24 12.87 -8.74
CA ILE A 256 -3.84 13.71 -9.87
C ILE A 256 -3.37 12.83 -11.03
N HIS A 257 -4.13 12.86 -12.12
CA HIS A 257 -3.82 12.17 -13.38
C HIS A 257 -2.96 13.06 -14.26
N ASN A 258 -1.65 13.06 -14.03
CA ASN A 258 -0.67 13.84 -14.81
C ASN A 258 0.05 13.04 -15.91
N VAL A 259 -0.24 11.76 -16.06
CA VAL A 259 0.45 10.90 -17.02
C VAL A 259 -0.07 11.08 -18.44
N GLY A 260 0.84 11.21 -19.41
CA GLY A 260 0.51 11.15 -20.83
C GLY A 260 1.72 11.14 -21.74
N THR A 261 1.52 10.72 -22.99
CA THR A 261 2.54 10.71 -24.04
C THR A 261 1.93 11.12 -25.38
N PHE A 262 2.69 11.86 -26.20
CA PHE A 262 2.31 12.16 -27.58
C PHE A 262 2.38 10.93 -28.49
N GLY A 263 3.15 9.92 -28.09
CA GLY A 263 3.41 8.75 -28.92
C GLY A 263 4.25 9.09 -30.15
N ASP A 264 4.10 8.29 -31.21
CA ASP A 264 4.72 8.55 -32.51
C ASP A 264 3.89 9.60 -33.28
N THR A 265 4.41 10.82 -33.33
CA THR A 265 3.80 11.95 -34.05
C THR A 265 4.36 12.13 -35.48
N SER A 266 5.09 11.15 -36.00
CA SER A 266 5.62 11.19 -37.37
C SER A 266 4.57 10.76 -38.40
N GLN A 267 3.54 10.04 -37.97
CA GLN A 267 2.48 9.51 -38.84
C GLN A 267 1.33 10.51 -38.99
N LEU A 268 0.84 10.64 -40.23
CA LEU A 268 -0.42 11.34 -40.49
C LEU A 268 -1.61 10.45 -40.11
N THR A 269 -2.75 11.07 -39.82
CA THR A 269 -3.96 10.35 -39.38
C THR A 269 -4.37 9.22 -40.34
N GLY A 270 -4.24 9.43 -41.65
CA GLY A 270 -4.56 8.41 -42.66
C GLY A 270 -3.56 7.25 -42.76
N GLU A 271 -2.41 7.36 -42.12
CA GLU A 271 -1.33 6.36 -42.13
C GLU A 271 -1.39 5.44 -40.89
N MET A 272 -2.25 5.76 -39.92
CA MET A 272 -2.32 5.09 -38.62
C MET A 272 -3.04 3.74 -38.70
N ASN A 273 -2.29 2.67 -38.98
CA ASN A 273 -2.82 1.29 -39.09
C ASN A 273 -2.29 0.30 -38.04
N ASN A 274 -1.47 0.76 -37.08
CA ASN A 274 -0.86 -0.10 -36.08
C ASN A 274 -1.69 -0.20 -34.79
N PHE A 275 -2.42 -1.30 -34.64
CA PHE A 275 -3.28 -1.58 -33.48
C PHE A 275 -2.54 -1.55 -32.14
N ARG A 276 -1.30 -2.05 -32.08
CA ARG A 276 -0.53 -2.12 -30.82
C ARG A 276 -0.09 -0.74 -30.34
N VAL A 277 0.24 0.17 -31.26
CA VAL A 277 0.59 1.56 -30.93
C VAL A 277 -0.64 2.29 -30.40
N ARG A 278 -1.80 2.11 -31.05
CA ARG A 278 -3.09 2.64 -30.58
C ARG A 278 -3.42 2.16 -29.16
N GLU A 279 -3.30 0.87 -28.89
CA GLU A 279 -3.59 0.27 -27.57
C GLU A 279 -2.72 0.88 -26.48
N LYS A 280 -1.39 0.90 -26.65
CA LYS A 280 -0.47 1.51 -25.69
C LYS A 280 -0.78 2.99 -25.42
N MET A 281 -1.17 3.72 -26.47
CA MET A 281 -1.55 5.14 -26.35
C MET A 281 -2.80 5.33 -25.51
N TYR A 282 -3.84 4.52 -25.73
CA TYR A 282 -5.10 4.62 -24.99
C TYR A 282 -4.99 4.02 -23.58
N ASP A 283 -4.20 2.97 -23.39
CA ASP A 283 -3.89 2.40 -22.08
C ASP A 283 -3.30 3.47 -21.15
N LEU A 284 -2.29 4.19 -21.64
CA LEU A 284 -1.62 5.22 -20.84
C LEU A 284 -2.46 6.51 -20.71
N ASN A 285 -2.97 7.02 -21.83
CA ASN A 285 -3.62 8.34 -21.85
C ASN A 285 -5.08 8.31 -21.38
N VAL A 286 -5.75 7.14 -21.37
CA VAL A 286 -7.18 7.03 -21.00
C VAL A 286 -7.39 5.98 -19.90
N PHE A 287 -7.16 4.70 -20.20
CA PHE A 287 -7.63 3.58 -19.37
C PHE A 287 -6.96 3.51 -18.01
N LEU A 288 -5.68 3.85 -17.90
CA LEU A 288 -4.96 3.93 -16.63
C LEU A 288 -5.68 4.82 -15.62
N SER A 289 -6.15 6.00 -16.04
CA SER A 289 -6.94 6.91 -15.19
C SER A 289 -8.25 6.30 -14.74
N ALA A 290 -8.91 5.56 -15.62
CA ALA A 290 -10.18 4.93 -15.31
C ALA A 290 -10.01 3.81 -14.26
N VAL A 291 -8.98 2.99 -14.43
CA VAL A 291 -8.60 1.96 -13.46
C VAL A 291 -8.23 2.59 -12.11
N LEU A 292 -7.38 3.62 -12.13
CA LEU A 292 -6.95 4.32 -10.91
C LEU A 292 -8.12 5.01 -10.20
N ASN A 293 -9.06 5.61 -10.93
CA ASN A 293 -10.30 6.16 -10.34
C ASN A 293 -11.14 5.07 -9.68
N SER A 294 -11.28 3.89 -10.29
CA SER A 294 -11.98 2.76 -9.67
C SER A 294 -11.31 2.33 -8.36
N VAL A 295 -9.98 2.21 -8.35
CA VAL A 295 -9.22 1.85 -7.15
C VAL A 295 -9.35 2.94 -6.08
N PHE A 296 -9.20 4.21 -6.46
CA PHE A 296 -9.33 5.37 -5.58
C PHE A 296 -10.70 5.40 -4.89
N MET A 297 -11.79 5.18 -5.63
CA MET A 297 -13.14 5.11 -5.06
C MET A 297 -13.36 3.87 -4.19
N LYS A 298 -12.78 2.71 -4.54
CA LYS A 298 -12.88 1.50 -3.70
C LYS A 298 -12.20 1.68 -2.35
N ILE A 299 -11.06 2.38 -2.33
CA ILE A 299 -10.34 2.71 -1.09
C ILE A 299 -11.11 3.76 -0.28
N LEU A 300 -11.69 4.75 -0.95
CA LEU A 300 -12.38 5.90 -0.34
C LEU A 300 -13.90 5.78 -0.43
N ASN A 301 -14.43 4.58 -0.20
CA ASN A 301 -15.85 4.29 -0.33
C ASN A 301 -16.73 5.17 0.59
N ASP A 302 -18.04 5.00 0.49
CA ASP A 302 -19.05 5.80 1.20
C ASP A 302 -18.92 5.77 2.74
N LYS A 303 -18.16 4.81 3.29
CA LYS A 303 -17.83 4.75 4.73
C LYS A 303 -16.69 5.68 5.13
N VAL A 304 -16.09 6.39 4.17
CA VAL A 304 -14.95 7.28 4.36
C VAL A 304 -15.39 8.75 4.31
N LYS A 305 -15.13 9.50 5.40
CA LYS A 305 -15.53 10.91 5.56
C LYS A 305 -14.77 11.92 4.69
N ALA A 306 -13.61 11.55 4.14
CA ALA A 306 -12.78 12.45 3.34
C ALA A 306 -13.51 12.99 2.10
N LYS A 307 -13.33 14.27 1.78
CA LYS A 307 -13.70 14.89 0.50
C LYS A 307 -12.75 14.42 -0.59
N LYS A 308 -13.26 13.90 -1.69
CA LYS A 308 -12.47 13.33 -2.78
C LYS A 308 -12.32 14.38 -3.89
N LEU A 309 -11.12 14.61 -4.38
CA LEU A 309 -10.85 15.45 -5.55
C LEU A 309 -10.05 14.67 -6.59
N VAL A 310 -10.61 14.52 -7.78
CA VAL A 310 -9.95 13.92 -8.93
C VAL A 310 -9.50 15.04 -9.86
N ILE A 311 -8.20 15.17 -10.07
CA ILE A 311 -7.62 16.17 -10.96
C ILE A 311 -7.15 15.46 -12.22
N ASN A 312 -7.70 15.85 -13.36
CA ASN A 312 -7.24 15.43 -14.67
C ASN A 312 -6.39 16.52 -15.31
N MET A 313 -5.11 16.25 -15.51
CA MET A 313 -4.22 17.15 -16.27
C MET A 313 -4.57 17.02 -17.75
N SER A 314 -5.48 17.88 -18.20
CA SER A 314 -5.97 17.86 -19.56
C SER A 314 -4.98 18.51 -20.52
N SER A 315 -5.39 18.73 -21.77
CA SER A 315 -4.65 19.48 -22.78
C SER A 315 -5.64 20.24 -23.63
N PHE A 316 -5.23 21.39 -24.15
CA PHE A 316 -5.96 22.06 -25.23
C PHE A 316 -6.19 21.13 -26.44
N SER A 317 -5.30 20.15 -26.66
CA SER A 317 -5.44 19.09 -27.67
C SER A 317 -6.67 18.19 -27.48
N GLY A 318 -7.30 18.20 -26.30
CA GLY A 318 -8.58 17.50 -26.07
C GLY A 318 -9.79 18.22 -26.68
N LYS A 319 -9.63 19.48 -27.10
CA LYS A 319 -10.69 20.31 -27.70
C LYS A 319 -10.37 20.74 -29.13
N THR A 320 -9.10 20.84 -29.48
CA THR A 320 -8.66 21.32 -30.79
C THR A 320 -7.71 20.30 -31.44
N PRO A 321 -7.95 19.92 -32.70
CA PRO A 321 -7.07 19.01 -33.41
C PRO A 321 -5.74 19.66 -33.76
N PHE A 322 -4.68 18.86 -33.75
CA PHE A 322 -3.36 19.24 -34.24
C PHE A 322 -2.89 18.21 -35.26
N GLN A 323 -2.19 18.65 -36.30
CA GLN A 323 -1.69 17.74 -37.32
C GLN A 323 -0.73 16.70 -36.69
N SER A 324 -0.79 15.46 -37.19
CA SER A 324 -0.01 14.31 -36.73
C SER A 324 -0.10 13.97 -35.22
N SER A 325 -1.16 14.45 -34.54
CA SER A 325 -1.41 14.22 -33.11
C SER A 325 -2.72 13.48 -32.83
N ALA A 326 -3.26 12.77 -33.82
CA ALA A 326 -4.62 12.21 -33.76
C ALA A 326 -4.89 11.37 -32.50
N TYR A 327 -4.03 10.38 -32.20
CA TYR A 327 -4.20 9.55 -30.99
C TYR A 327 -4.07 10.33 -29.69
N TYR A 328 -3.21 11.35 -29.64
CA TYR A 328 -3.07 12.18 -28.44
C TYR A 328 -4.29 13.08 -28.23
N CYS A 329 -4.75 13.77 -29.28
CA CYS A 329 -5.94 14.61 -29.25
C CYS A 329 -7.18 13.77 -28.89
N SER A 330 -7.38 12.62 -29.56
CA SER A 330 -8.52 11.74 -29.32
C SER A 330 -8.50 11.12 -27.92
N ALA A 331 -7.32 10.72 -27.41
CA ALA A 331 -7.19 10.21 -26.06
C ALA A 331 -7.44 11.29 -24.99
N LYS A 332 -6.95 12.52 -25.19
CA LYS A 332 -7.23 13.64 -24.28
C LYS A 332 -8.71 13.99 -24.27
N ALA A 333 -9.36 14.04 -25.44
CA ALA A 333 -10.81 14.23 -25.54
C ALA A 333 -11.59 13.12 -24.82
N ALA A 334 -11.24 11.85 -25.08
CA ALA A 334 -11.85 10.69 -24.43
C ALA A 334 -11.70 10.74 -22.91
N ARG A 335 -10.51 11.08 -22.40
CA ARG A 335 -10.24 11.22 -20.97
C ARG A 335 -11.05 12.37 -20.35
N GLU A 336 -11.16 13.52 -21.02
CA GLU A 336 -12.01 14.62 -20.53
C GLU A 336 -13.47 14.20 -20.40
N ILE A 337 -14.04 13.55 -21.43
CA ILE A 337 -15.42 13.06 -21.39
C ILE A 337 -15.60 12.00 -20.31
N TYR A 338 -14.66 11.06 -20.17
CA TYR A 338 -14.66 10.08 -19.09
C TYR A 338 -14.68 10.76 -17.70
N MET A 339 -13.86 11.79 -17.49
CA MET A 339 -13.80 12.52 -16.22
C MET A 339 -15.09 13.28 -15.92
N ARG A 340 -15.74 13.85 -16.95
CA ARG A 340 -17.08 14.44 -16.83
C ARG A 340 -18.14 13.39 -16.50
N GLN A 341 -18.10 12.22 -17.14
CA GLN A 341 -19.01 11.12 -16.82
C GLN A 341 -18.81 10.61 -15.39
N PHE A 342 -17.56 10.47 -14.96
CA PHE A 342 -17.20 10.11 -13.60
C PHE A 342 -17.76 11.13 -12.61
N TYR A 343 -17.65 12.44 -12.91
CA TYR A 343 -18.27 13.48 -12.12
C TYR A 343 -19.80 13.40 -12.11
N THR A 344 -20.47 13.19 -13.25
CA THR A 344 -21.93 13.02 -13.29
C THR A 344 -22.39 11.84 -12.42
N GLN A 345 -21.63 10.75 -12.40
CA GLN A 345 -21.96 9.56 -11.63
C GLN A 345 -21.71 9.71 -10.12
N PHE A 346 -20.61 10.37 -9.73
CA PHE A 346 -20.14 10.40 -8.34
C PHE A 346 -20.20 11.78 -7.68
N GLY A 347 -20.36 12.87 -8.44
CA GLY A 347 -20.46 14.24 -7.94
C GLY A 347 -21.90 14.73 -7.76
N PHE A 348 -22.89 14.04 -8.34
CA PHE A 348 -24.31 14.40 -8.19
C PHE A 348 -25.22 13.16 -8.34
N LYS A 349 -25.61 12.50 -7.24
CA LYS A 349 -26.62 11.42 -7.31
C LYS A 349 -28.02 12.03 -7.45
N ILE A 350 -28.54 12.09 -8.68
CA ILE A 350 -29.90 12.56 -8.99
C ILE A 350 -31.00 11.72 -8.31
N PHE A 351 -30.74 10.44 -7.96
CA PHE A 351 -31.76 9.51 -7.50
C PHE A 351 -31.76 9.15 -6.01
N ALA A 352 -30.80 9.63 -5.20
CA ALA A 352 -30.65 9.14 -3.82
C ALA A 352 -30.61 10.22 -2.72
N GLN A 353 -30.67 11.52 -3.05
CA GLN A 353 -30.54 12.62 -2.06
C GLN A 353 -29.35 12.47 -1.09
N GLU A 354 -28.26 11.84 -1.52
CA GLU A 354 -27.03 11.71 -0.73
C GLU A 354 -25.84 12.19 -1.56
N PHE A 355 -25.09 13.15 -1.00
CA PHE A 355 -23.87 13.67 -1.60
C PHE A 355 -22.73 12.67 -1.39
N LEU A 356 -22.23 12.09 -2.47
CA LEU A 356 -20.84 11.63 -2.47
C LEU A 356 -19.97 12.88 -2.62
N ASP A 357 -19.14 13.12 -1.62
CA ASP A 357 -18.29 14.30 -1.50
C ASP A 357 -17.11 14.21 -2.50
N VAL A 358 -17.39 14.05 -3.80
CA VAL A 358 -16.43 13.80 -4.90
C VAL A 358 -16.49 14.95 -5.90
N ASN A 359 -15.36 15.61 -6.12
CA ASN A 359 -15.18 16.63 -7.15
C ASN A 359 -14.21 16.17 -8.24
N VAL A 360 -14.37 16.70 -9.44
CA VAL A 360 -13.47 16.48 -10.57
C VAL A 360 -13.05 17.82 -11.16
N LEU A 361 -11.75 18.03 -11.34
CA LEU A 361 -11.17 19.19 -11.99
C LEU A 361 -10.47 18.75 -13.28
N ASN A 362 -10.92 19.28 -14.43
CA ASN A 362 -10.16 19.19 -15.68
C ASN A 362 -9.29 20.45 -15.80
N TYR A 363 -7.98 20.28 -15.70
CA TYR A 363 -7.01 21.37 -15.72
C TYR A 363 -6.05 21.19 -16.91
N PRO A 364 -6.25 21.89 -18.03
CA PRO A 364 -5.31 21.94 -19.13
C PRO A 364 -4.26 23.00 -18.82
N PRO A 365 -3.01 22.61 -18.54
CA PRO A 365 -1.95 23.59 -18.55
C PRO A 365 -1.80 24.07 -20.00
N TYR A 366 -1.58 25.38 -20.18
CA TYR A 366 -1.13 25.92 -21.46
C TYR A 366 0.23 25.30 -21.85
N MET A 367 0.85 25.71 -22.96
CA MET A 367 2.14 25.14 -23.39
C MET A 367 3.17 25.14 -22.25
N VAL A 368 3.65 23.94 -21.87
CA VAL A 368 4.62 23.76 -20.78
C VAL A 368 5.97 23.34 -21.35
N ASP A 369 7.06 23.96 -20.93
CA ASP A 369 8.39 23.47 -21.28
C ASP A 369 8.74 22.23 -20.43
N ASN A 370 8.34 21.06 -20.91
CA ASN A 370 8.60 19.77 -20.27
C ASN A 370 9.11 18.74 -21.29
N ASP A 371 9.49 17.56 -20.81
CA ASP A 371 10.07 16.52 -21.66
C ASP A 371 9.10 16.00 -22.72
N LEU A 372 7.79 16.03 -22.44
CA LEU A 372 6.75 15.68 -23.40
C LEU A 372 6.80 16.59 -24.64
N PHE A 373 6.97 17.90 -24.47
CA PHE A 373 7.15 18.85 -25.59
C PHE A 373 8.57 18.88 -26.17
N ARG A 374 9.60 18.48 -25.41
CA ARG A 374 10.98 18.38 -25.94
C ARG A 374 11.13 17.19 -26.87
N THR A 375 10.56 16.05 -26.48
CA THR A 375 10.54 14.83 -27.29
C THR A 375 9.69 14.97 -28.55
N SER A 376 8.56 15.69 -28.49
CA SER A 376 7.74 15.94 -29.68
C SER A 376 8.48 16.71 -30.78
N LYS A 377 9.38 17.65 -30.43
CA LYS A 377 10.17 18.42 -31.43
C LYS A 377 11.01 17.55 -32.35
N ASN A 378 11.41 16.36 -31.89
CA ASN A 378 12.30 15.46 -32.63
C ASN A 378 11.54 14.38 -33.42
N ILE A 379 10.21 14.31 -33.29
CA ILE A 379 9.39 13.19 -33.78
C ILE A 379 8.21 13.69 -34.65
N THR A 380 7.88 14.99 -34.65
CA THR A 380 6.79 15.53 -35.47
C THR A 380 7.21 15.67 -36.94
N ARG A 381 6.40 15.13 -37.86
CA ARG A 381 6.54 15.36 -39.32
C ARG A 381 6.17 16.77 -39.75
N THR A 382 5.51 17.54 -38.87
CA THR A 382 4.99 18.88 -39.15
C THR A 382 5.79 19.95 -38.39
N THR A 383 5.80 21.17 -38.92
CA THR A 383 6.45 22.32 -38.27
C THR A 383 5.50 23.11 -37.37
N GLU A 384 4.21 22.76 -37.32
CA GLU A 384 3.17 23.51 -36.62
C GLU A 384 3.40 23.57 -35.10
N LEU A 385 3.63 22.42 -34.46
CA LEU A 385 3.86 22.34 -33.02
C LEU A 385 5.21 22.97 -32.62
N PRO A 386 6.33 22.72 -33.32
CA PRO A 386 7.59 23.44 -33.09
C PRO A 386 7.48 24.96 -33.28
N ARG A 387 6.77 25.44 -34.32
CA ARG A 387 6.54 26.87 -34.57
C ARG A 387 5.71 27.51 -33.45
N SER A 388 4.65 26.83 -33.03
CA SER A 388 3.78 27.29 -31.93
C SER A 388 4.54 27.42 -30.61
N LEU A 389 5.42 26.45 -30.29
CA LEU A 389 6.30 26.52 -29.12
C LEU A 389 7.33 27.65 -29.23
N LYS A 390 7.94 27.85 -30.40
CA LYS A 390 8.92 28.92 -30.62
C LYS A 390 8.27 30.29 -30.44
N LYS A 391 7.10 30.49 -31.06
CA LYS A 391 6.29 31.72 -30.92
C LYS A 391 5.87 31.93 -29.46
N GLY A 392 5.37 30.89 -28.79
CA GLY A 392 4.99 30.96 -27.38
C GLY A 392 6.16 31.33 -26.47
N ARG A 393 7.38 30.85 -26.74
CA ARG A 393 8.59 31.26 -25.98
C ARG A 393 8.93 32.73 -26.21
N GLN A 394 8.85 33.21 -27.45
CA GLN A 394 9.09 34.62 -27.78
C GLN A 394 8.07 35.55 -27.11
N GLU A 395 6.82 35.10 -27.00
CA GLU A 395 5.73 35.85 -26.36
C GLU A 395 5.67 35.68 -24.82
N GLY A 396 6.57 34.91 -24.22
CA GLY A 396 6.56 34.63 -22.78
C GLY A 396 5.35 33.79 -22.30
N LYS A 397 4.67 33.10 -23.22
CA LYS A 397 3.45 32.31 -22.97
C LYS A 397 3.71 30.84 -22.67
N VAL A 398 4.96 30.37 -22.75
CA VAL A 398 5.35 29.01 -22.37
C VAL A 398 5.65 28.95 -20.88
N LEU A 399 4.92 28.08 -20.19
CA LEU A 399 4.98 27.91 -18.74
C LEU A 399 6.07 26.89 -18.36
N THR A 400 6.61 27.04 -17.16
CA THR A 400 7.43 26.03 -16.51
C THR A 400 6.54 25.06 -15.71
N PRO A 401 6.99 23.82 -15.48
CA PRO A 401 6.29 22.90 -14.58
C PRO A 401 6.03 23.49 -13.19
N ILE A 402 6.95 24.32 -12.68
CA ILE A 402 6.81 25.01 -11.39
C ILE A 402 5.64 26.00 -11.42
N GLN A 403 5.52 26.83 -12.46
CA GLN A 403 4.40 27.77 -12.61
C GLN A 403 3.05 27.04 -12.66
N VAL A 404 2.98 25.95 -13.42
CA VAL A 404 1.77 25.12 -13.52
C VAL A 404 1.39 24.52 -12.15
N GLY A 405 2.38 24.00 -11.41
CA GLY A 405 2.18 23.44 -10.07
C GLY A 405 1.71 24.47 -9.05
N HIS A 406 2.37 25.64 -9.00
CA HIS A 406 1.97 26.74 -8.11
C HIS A 406 0.53 27.20 -8.38
N ARG A 407 0.15 27.33 -9.65
CA ARG A 407 -1.22 27.72 -9.99
C ARG A 407 -2.24 26.65 -9.62
N LEU A 408 -1.93 25.37 -9.88
CA LEU A 408 -2.82 24.27 -9.52
C LEU A 408 -3.07 24.24 -8.00
N ILE A 409 -2.03 24.42 -7.19
CA ILE A 409 -2.16 24.53 -5.73
C ILE A 409 -3.04 25.70 -5.33
N ALA A 410 -2.88 26.87 -5.96
CA ALA A 410 -3.72 28.04 -5.70
C ALA A 410 -5.20 27.80 -6.03
N ILE A 411 -5.50 27.09 -7.13
CA ILE A 411 -6.87 26.70 -7.52
C ILE A 411 -7.47 25.76 -6.47
N ILE A 412 -6.71 24.75 -6.04
CA ILE A 412 -7.14 23.78 -5.01
C ILE A 412 -7.43 24.49 -3.68
N TRP A 413 -6.53 25.38 -3.25
CA TRP A 413 -6.60 26.05 -1.94
C TRP A 413 -7.73 27.08 -1.85
N ARG A 414 -8.01 27.82 -2.93
CA ARG A 414 -9.01 28.90 -2.94
C ARG A 414 -10.45 28.41 -3.12
N GLN A 415 -10.70 27.10 -3.33
CA GLN A 415 -12.03 26.48 -3.48
C GLN A 415 -13.00 27.17 -4.47
N LYS A 416 -12.49 27.95 -5.43
CA LYS A 416 -13.32 28.80 -6.31
C LYS A 416 -13.79 28.15 -7.61
N SER A 417 -13.63 26.83 -7.75
CA SER A 417 -14.14 26.12 -8.92
C SER A 417 -15.56 25.62 -8.66
N LYS A 418 -16.53 25.97 -9.53
CA LYS A 418 -17.79 25.22 -9.62
C LYS A 418 -17.45 23.74 -9.82
N LEU A 419 -18.09 22.86 -9.05
CA LEU A 419 -17.84 21.42 -9.07
C LEU A 419 -18.04 20.87 -10.51
N GLY A 420 -17.06 20.11 -11.02
CA GLY A 420 -17.05 19.62 -12.42
C GLY A 420 -16.49 20.60 -13.47
N ALA A 421 -15.89 21.72 -13.07
CA ALA A 421 -15.39 22.74 -13.98
C ALA A 421 -14.17 22.30 -14.83
N TYR A 422 -14.11 22.90 -16.02
CA TYR A 422 -12.91 23.03 -16.83
C TYR A 422 -12.30 24.39 -16.51
N ILE A 423 -11.06 24.43 -16.03
CA ILE A 423 -10.38 25.68 -15.67
C ILE A 423 -9.04 25.71 -16.42
N ASP A 424 -8.90 26.67 -17.33
CA ASP A 424 -7.65 26.94 -18.04
C ASP A 424 -6.64 27.64 -17.11
N TYR A 425 -5.34 27.51 -17.41
CA TYR A 425 -4.30 28.24 -16.71
C TYR A 425 -4.50 29.76 -16.74
N TYR A 426 -5.20 30.39 -17.70
CA TYR A 426 -5.36 31.85 -17.66
C TYR A 426 -6.68 32.33 -17.06
N ASP A 427 -7.57 31.42 -16.67
CA ASP A 427 -8.87 31.79 -16.09
C ASP A 427 -8.69 32.51 -14.74
N PRO A 428 -9.46 33.58 -14.46
CA PRO A 428 -9.36 34.32 -13.21
C PRO A 428 -9.66 33.41 -12.00
N ILE A 429 -8.84 33.56 -10.94
CA ILE A 429 -8.97 32.80 -9.67
C ILE A 429 -9.63 33.66 -8.60
#